data_AF-A0A955VSW9-F1
#
_entry.id   AF-A0A955VSW9-F1
#
_cell.length_a   1.000
_cell.length_b   1.000
_cell.length_c   1.000
_cell.angle_alpha   90.00
_cell.angle_beta   90.00
_cell.angle_gamma   90.00
#
_symmetry.space_group_name_H-M   'P 1'
#
loop_
_entity.id
_entity.type
_entity.pdbx_description
1 polymer ?
#
loop_
_entity_poly.entity_id
_entity_poly.type
_entity_poly.pdbx_seq_one_letter_code
_entity_poly.pdbx_strand_id
1 'polypeptide(L)'
;MRSTLDQTQIFANLGEAGFAVVDDVQAIGAGFDAGLDLADINGDGLLDPVIVRAGSLSYRLNLGHGRWSAWVEINDLPFNEAQREFVQLQDLNGDALDDLVLVVGDTLRYALNRGGTRFDEFQTVNQVGGRALPVRVDGTTVLFADMNGSGSDDVVWISPQGEVTYLELFPVRPNLLTRVTNGLGLVTDVTYTALVAERARAARPWAYTLPFPMWMASTVDTYDSLSAQHRRMEYTYADAYYDTQEKAYRGFAEVMVTTPGDETQESGVSLQTYDVGADDRYRNGLLLTSEMYALEGDDWAPLRATASTYEDCDVDEVPANGLAWPIRYVCKTAEEVT
;
A
#
# COMPACT_ATOMS: atom_id res chain seq x y z
N MET A 1 -7.81 17.24 13.93
CA MET A 1 -7.02 18.46 14.20
C MET A 1 -7.93 19.67 14.09
N ARG A 2 -7.63 20.76 14.80
CA ARG A 2 -8.23 22.09 14.55
C ARG A 2 -7.10 23.11 14.45
N SER A 3 -7.22 24.07 13.54
CA SER A 3 -6.21 25.11 13.37
C SER A 3 -6.84 26.43 12.96
N THR A 4 -6.26 27.53 13.45
CA THR A 4 -6.45 28.91 13.04
C THR A 4 -5.08 29.54 12.76
N LEU A 5 -5.06 30.83 12.40
CA LEU A 5 -3.81 31.57 12.24
C LEU A 5 -2.94 31.55 13.51
N ASP A 6 -3.56 31.63 14.69
CA ASP A 6 -2.83 31.82 15.95
C ASP A 6 -2.76 30.57 16.84
N GLN A 7 -3.56 29.53 16.55
CA GLN A 7 -3.64 28.34 17.41
C GLN A 7 -3.81 27.06 16.60
N THR A 8 -3.14 25.99 17.02
CA THR A 8 -3.38 24.63 16.53
C THR A 8 -3.63 23.69 17.72
N GLN A 9 -4.63 22.82 17.58
CA GLN A 9 -4.96 21.77 18.55
C GLN A 9 -4.94 20.41 17.86
N ILE A 10 -4.11 19.52 18.41
CA ILE A 10 -4.03 18.12 18.01
C ILE A 10 -4.67 17.28 19.12
N PHE A 11 -5.46 16.30 18.71
CA PHE A 11 -6.11 15.36 19.61
C PHE A 11 -5.53 13.98 19.36
N ALA A 12 -4.88 13.39 20.37
CA ALA A 12 -4.44 12.02 20.33
C ALA A 12 -5.63 11.09 20.58
N ASN A 13 -5.77 10.05 19.74
CA ASN A 13 -6.71 8.97 19.98
C ASN A 13 -6.11 8.02 21.02
N LEU A 14 -6.76 7.88 22.17
CA LEU A 14 -6.38 7.00 23.28
C LEU A 14 -7.18 5.68 23.27
N GLY A 15 -7.78 5.33 22.13
CA GLY A 15 -8.63 4.16 21.98
C GLY A 15 -9.94 4.33 22.75
N GLU A 16 -10.31 3.33 23.56
CA GLU A 16 -11.54 3.37 24.36
C GLU A 16 -11.56 4.49 25.41
N ALA A 17 -10.39 5.03 25.79
CA ALA A 17 -10.28 6.18 26.69
C ALA A 17 -10.64 7.51 26.01
N GLY A 18 -10.97 7.50 24.71
CA GLY A 18 -11.40 8.67 23.96
C GLY A 18 -10.24 9.48 23.39
N PHE A 19 -10.34 10.81 23.46
CA PHE A 19 -9.34 11.72 22.88
C PHE A 19 -8.77 12.65 23.96
N ALA A 20 -7.46 12.88 23.90
CA ALA A 20 -6.78 13.87 24.73
C ALA A 20 -6.12 14.95 23.87
N VAL A 21 -6.09 16.18 24.35
CA VAL A 21 -5.32 17.26 23.72
C VAL A 21 -3.83 16.94 23.86
N VAL A 22 -3.10 17.09 22.77
CA VAL A 22 -1.64 17.03 22.79
C VAL A 22 -1.12 18.41 23.16
N ASP A 23 -0.38 18.49 24.27
CA ASP A 23 0.28 19.72 24.71
C ASP A 23 1.55 20.00 23.88
N ASP A 24 2.05 21.24 23.94
CA ASP A 24 3.29 21.68 23.25
C ASP A 24 3.27 21.51 21.71
N VAL A 25 2.16 21.91 21.09
CA VAL A 25 2.01 21.95 19.63
C VAL A 25 2.30 23.36 19.10
N GLN A 26 3.02 23.45 17.97
CA GLN A 26 3.23 24.71 17.27
C GLN A 26 1.98 25.09 16.46
N ALA A 27 1.66 26.39 16.42
CA ALA A 27 0.67 26.89 15.48
C ALA A 27 1.15 26.63 14.03
N ILE A 28 0.24 26.12 13.20
CA ILE A 28 0.47 25.97 11.75
C ILE A 28 0.64 27.36 11.12
N GLY A 29 -0.03 28.38 11.65
CA GLY A 29 -0.04 29.73 11.07
C GLY A 29 -1.10 29.90 9.99
N ALA A 30 -2.12 29.03 9.97
CA ALA A 30 -3.24 29.05 9.04
C ALA A 30 -4.44 28.27 9.61
N GLY A 31 -5.65 28.68 9.21
CA GLY A 31 -6.89 28.00 9.55
C GLY A 31 -7.57 27.36 8.34
N PHE A 32 -8.38 26.33 8.59
CA PHE A 32 -9.18 25.65 7.57
C PHE A 32 -10.20 26.59 6.90
N ASP A 33 -10.65 27.61 7.62
CA ASP A 33 -11.47 28.71 7.11
C ASP A 33 -10.75 29.60 6.10
N ALA A 34 -9.41 29.61 6.11
CA ALA A 34 -8.56 30.37 5.21
C ALA A 34 -8.01 29.53 4.02
N GLY A 35 -8.58 28.35 3.77
CA GLY A 35 -8.17 27.46 2.68
C GLY A 35 -6.96 26.59 2.99
N LEU A 36 -6.72 26.32 4.28
CA LEU A 36 -5.79 25.27 4.70
C LEU A 36 -6.38 23.88 4.37
N ASP A 37 -5.55 23.02 3.83
CA ASP A 37 -5.80 21.60 3.59
C ASP A 37 -4.62 20.76 4.11
N LEU A 38 -4.70 19.44 3.97
CA LEU A 38 -3.68 18.49 4.39
C LEU A 38 -3.37 17.50 3.27
N ALA A 39 -2.08 17.31 2.97
CA ALA A 39 -1.59 16.41 1.92
C ALA A 39 -0.19 15.90 2.26
N ASP A 40 0.23 14.73 1.82
CA ASP A 40 1.60 14.23 1.97
C ASP A 40 2.47 14.71 0.79
N ILE A 41 3.20 15.82 0.98
CA ILE A 41 3.91 16.49 -0.11
C ILE A 41 5.29 15.86 -0.37
N ASN A 42 5.88 15.22 0.64
CA ASN A 42 7.23 14.65 0.57
C ASN A 42 7.27 13.10 0.63
N GLY A 43 6.13 12.45 0.82
CA GLY A 43 5.96 11.00 0.80
C GLY A 43 6.49 10.31 2.04
N ASP A 44 6.47 10.99 3.19
CA ASP A 44 6.93 10.43 4.47
C ASP A 44 5.82 9.75 5.29
N GLY A 45 4.60 9.75 4.77
CA GLY A 45 3.40 9.19 5.39
C GLY A 45 2.73 10.13 6.39
N LEU A 46 3.22 11.36 6.55
CA LEU A 46 2.63 12.38 7.40
C LEU A 46 1.90 13.43 6.56
N LEU A 47 0.71 13.81 7.02
CA LEU A 47 -0.04 14.88 6.38
C LEU A 47 0.57 16.25 6.70
N ASP A 48 0.95 16.97 5.65
CA ASP A 48 1.51 18.32 5.66
C ASP A 48 0.41 19.39 5.54
N PRO A 49 0.47 20.48 6.32
CA PRO A 49 -0.36 21.65 6.08
C PRO A 49 -0.08 22.30 4.72
N VAL A 50 -1.11 22.43 3.89
CA VAL A 50 -1.03 23.02 2.55
C VAL A 50 -2.06 24.13 2.37
N ILE A 51 -1.69 25.20 1.67
CA ILE A 51 -2.60 26.27 1.24
C ILE A 51 -2.50 26.42 -0.26
N VAL A 52 -3.62 26.23 -0.94
CA VAL A 52 -3.73 26.41 -2.40
C VAL A 52 -4.28 27.81 -2.70
N ARG A 53 -3.55 28.58 -3.53
CA ARG A 53 -3.95 29.88 -4.07
C ARG A 53 -3.87 29.85 -5.59
N ALA A 54 -4.57 30.76 -6.28
CA ALA A 54 -4.44 30.86 -7.73
C ALA A 54 -2.97 31.02 -8.13
N GLY A 55 -2.46 30.06 -8.91
CA GLY A 55 -1.09 30.10 -9.40
C GLY A 55 0.00 29.59 -8.44
N SER A 56 -0.34 29.19 -7.22
CA SER A 56 0.68 28.84 -6.22
C SER A 56 0.16 27.89 -5.14
N LEU A 57 1.07 27.12 -4.54
CA LEU A 57 0.82 26.27 -3.40
C LEU A 57 1.88 26.59 -2.33
N SER A 58 1.45 26.76 -1.08
CA SER A 58 2.38 26.87 0.06
C SER A 58 2.19 25.68 0.98
N TYR A 59 3.26 25.10 1.51
CA TYR A 59 3.17 23.99 2.46
C TYR A 59 4.17 24.12 3.62
N ARG A 60 3.93 23.40 4.71
CA ARG A 60 4.91 23.14 5.78
C ARG A 60 5.03 21.63 5.95
N LEU A 61 6.25 21.11 6.06
CA LEU A 61 6.43 19.70 6.39
C LEU A 61 6.03 19.43 7.84
N ASN A 62 5.31 18.35 8.05
CA ASN A 62 4.99 17.79 9.34
C ASN A 62 6.22 17.07 9.91
N LEU A 63 6.84 17.67 10.93
CA LEU A 63 8.05 17.12 11.55
C LEU A 63 7.71 16.13 12.68
N GLY A 64 6.45 15.71 12.78
CA GLY A 64 5.93 14.91 13.87
C GLY A 64 5.70 15.72 15.15
N HIS A 65 4.96 15.12 16.09
CA HIS A 65 4.72 15.68 17.44
C HIS A 65 4.23 17.15 17.45
N GLY A 66 3.45 17.55 16.45
CA GLY A 66 2.91 18.91 16.36
C GLY A 66 3.97 19.99 16.06
N ARG A 67 5.07 19.62 15.41
CA ARG A 67 6.10 20.53 14.91
C ARG A 67 6.04 20.64 13.40
N TRP A 68 6.39 21.80 12.87
CA TRP A 68 6.24 22.10 11.44
C TRP A 68 7.49 22.79 10.91
N SER A 69 7.87 22.54 9.66
CA SER A 69 8.97 23.27 8.99
C SER A 69 8.61 24.74 8.73
N ALA A 70 9.47 25.53 8.10
CA ALA A 70 9.08 26.83 7.56
C ALA A 70 8.14 26.68 6.35
N TRP A 71 7.34 27.70 6.04
CA TRP A 71 6.55 27.71 4.81
C TRP A 71 7.47 27.65 3.59
N VAL A 72 7.17 26.71 2.70
CA VAL A 72 7.75 26.60 1.36
C VAL A 72 6.67 26.98 0.38
N GLU A 73 7.02 27.76 -0.64
CA GLU A 73 6.09 28.22 -1.68
C GLU A 73 6.52 27.71 -3.05
N ILE A 74 5.57 27.11 -3.76
CA ILE A 74 5.69 26.68 -5.14
C ILE A 74 4.80 27.62 -5.96
N ASN A 75 5.41 28.32 -6.90
CA ASN A 75 4.75 29.31 -7.75
C ASN A 75 4.55 28.78 -9.18
N ASP A 76 3.94 29.61 -10.02
CA ASP A 76 3.77 29.39 -11.46
C ASP A 76 2.96 28.13 -11.81
N LEU A 77 2.07 27.71 -10.91
CA LEU A 77 1.15 26.59 -11.17
C LEU A 77 0.06 27.04 -12.16
N PRO A 78 -0.18 26.34 -13.28
CA PRO A 78 -1.05 26.84 -14.34
C PRO A 78 -2.54 26.56 -14.09
N PHE A 79 -3.05 27.08 -12.97
CA PHE A 79 -4.48 27.18 -12.66
C PHE A 79 -4.82 28.57 -12.12
N ASN A 80 -6.00 29.08 -12.47
CA ASN A 80 -6.45 30.41 -12.08
C ASN A 80 -7.41 30.35 -10.87
N GLU A 81 -7.88 31.52 -10.43
CA GLU A 81 -8.79 31.63 -9.28
C GLU A 81 -10.11 30.90 -9.49
N ALA A 82 -10.63 30.84 -10.73
CA ALA A 82 -11.85 30.09 -11.05
C ALA A 82 -11.65 28.58 -11.04
N GLN A 83 -10.41 28.11 -11.08
CA GLN A 83 -10.06 26.69 -11.01
C GLN A 83 -9.63 26.25 -9.61
N ARG A 84 -9.26 27.19 -8.73
CA ARG A 84 -8.69 26.94 -7.41
C ARG A 84 -9.55 26.02 -6.55
N GLU A 85 -10.87 26.19 -6.57
CA GLU A 85 -11.80 25.37 -5.78
C GLU A 85 -11.89 23.91 -6.25
N PHE A 86 -11.43 23.61 -7.47
CA PHE A 86 -11.43 22.27 -8.03
C PHE A 86 -10.09 21.55 -7.87
N VAL A 87 -9.06 22.24 -7.37
CA VAL A 87 -7.75 21.65 -7.11
C VAL A 87 -7.84 20.76 -5.87
N GLN A 88 -7.28 19.56 -5.98
CA GLN A 88 -7.12 18.58 -4.93
C GLN A 88 -5.68 18.04 -5.00
N LEU A 89 -5.21 17.49 -3.88
CA LEU A 89 -3.88 16.88 -3.73
C LEU A 89 -4.08 15.40 -3.41
N GLN A 90 -3.66 14.50 -4.29
CA GLN A 90 -3.93 13.06 -4.21
C GLN A 90 -2.80 12.26 -4.86
N ASP A 91 -2.39 11.13 -4.28
CA ASP A 91 -1.41 10.22 -4.89
C ASP A 91 -2.05 9.46 -6.07
N LEU A 92 -1.95 10.03 -7.27
CA LEU A 92 -2.58 9.45 -8.47
C LEU A 92 -1.76 8.32 -9.04
N ASN A 93 -0.44 8.35 -8.87
CA ASN A 93 0.47 7.45 -9.54
C ASN A 93 0.99 6.32 -8.64
N GLY A 94 0.74 6.35 -7.33
CA GLY A 94 1.19 5.35 -6.38
C GLY A 94 2.66 5.49 -5.97
N ASP A 95 3.26 6.68 -6.05
CA ASP A 95 4.62 6.96 -5.58
C ASP A 95 4.66 7.54 -4.15
N ALA A 96 3.49 7.61 -3.50
CA ALA A 96 3.26 8.16 -2.16
C ALA A 96 3.41 9.69 -2.05
N LEU A 97 3.56 10.41 -3.16
CA LEU A 97 3.53 11.86 -3.18
C LEU A 97 2.16 12.34 -3.66
N ASP A 98 1.51 13.20 -2.88
CA ASP A 98 0.24 13.78 -3.33
C ASP A 98 0.47 14.73 -4.52
N ASP A 99 -0.19 14.41 -5.64
CA ASP A 99 -0.16 15.11 -6.92
C ASP A 99 -1.27 16.17 -7.03
N LEU A 100 -1.08 17.17 -7.88
CA LEU A 100 -2.17 18.12 -8.18
C LEU A 100 -3.15 17.49 -9.16
N VAL A 101 -4.44 17.58 -8.86
CA VAL A 101 -5.52 17.19 -9.76
C VAL A 101 -6.68 18.16 -9.71
N LEU A 102 -7.31 18.43 -10.86
CA LEU A 102 -8.56 19.17 -10.93
C LEU A 102 -9.47 18.60 -12.02
N VAL A 103 -10.76 18.56 -11.72
CA VAL A 103 -11.81 18.11 -12.64
C VAL A 103 -12.82 19.24 -12.83
N VAL A 104 -12.89 19.78 -14.04
CA VAL A 104 -13.76 20.90 -14.42
C VAL A 104 -14.53 20.52 -15.69
N GLY A 105 -15.86 20.46 -15.60
CA GLY A 105 -16.68 19.96 -16.69
C GLY A 105 -16.30 18.53 -17.06
N ASP A 106 -15.93 18.30 -18.31
CA ASP A 106 -15.47 17.01 -18.87
C ASP A 106 -13.94 16.88 -18.93
N THR A 107 -13.22 17.83 -18.33
CA THR A 107 -11.77 17.95 -18.44
C THR A 107 -11.14 17.64 -17.09
N LEU A 108 -10.30 16.61 -17.06
CA LEU A 108 -9.41 16.31 -15.96
C LEU A 108 -8.02 16.86 -16.30
N ARG A 109 -7.40 17.56 -15.36
CA ARG A 109 -6.00 17.97 -15.45
C ARG A 109 -5.25 17.48 -14.22
N TYR A 110 -4.03 17.00 -14.39
CA TYR A 110 -3.17 16.63 -13.27
C TYR A 110 -1.72 17.02 -13.52
N ALA A 111 -0.94 17.19 -12.45
CA ALA A 111 0.49 17.44 -12.48
C ALA A 111 1.17 16.65 -11.36
N LEU A 112 2.14 15.81 -11.73
CA LEU A 112 2.81 14.93 -10.77
C LEU A 112 3.76 15.70 -9.86
N ASN A 113 3.75 15.39 -8.57
CA ASN A 113 4.65 15.94 -7.58
C ASN A 113 6.08 15.38 -7.76
N ARG A 114 7.09 16.24 -7.61
CA ARG A 114 8.51 15.88 -7.67
C ARG A 114 9.19 16.17 -6.34
N GLY A 115 8.73 15.49 -5.30
CA GLY A 115 9.28 15.50 -3.94
C GLY A 115 9.11 16.84 -3.22
N GLY A 116 7.97 17.51 -3.42
CA GLY A 116 7.63 18.79 -2.81
C GLY A 116 8.41 19.99 -3.34
N THR A 117 9.30 19.81 -4.32
CA THR A 117 10.11 20.91 -4.87
C THR A 117 9.45 21.62 -6.05
N ARG A 118 8.67 20.87 -6.83
CA ARG A 118 7.91 21.34 -7.99
C ARG A 118 6.85 20.30 -8.34
N PHE A 119 5.94 20.70 -9.23
CA PHE A 119 5.07 19.78 -9.96
C PHE A 119 5.49 19.76 -11.43
N ASP A 120 5.20 18.66 -12.12
CA ASP A 120 5.37 18.56 -13.57
C ASP A 120 4.38 19.48 -14.32
N GLU A 121 4.56 19.60 -15.63
CA GLU A 121 3.57 20.29 -16.47
C GLU A 121 2.23 19.54 -16.46
N PHE A 122 1.14 20.31 -16.40
CA PHE A 122 -0.20 19.74 -16.36
C PHE A 122 -0.50 18.92 -17.62
N GLN A 123 -0.84 17.65 -17.40
CA GLN A 123 -1.44 16.80 -18.39
C GLN A 123 -2.95 17.06 -18.42
N THR A 124 -3.54 17.02 -19.61
CA THR A 124 -4.99 17.21 -19.82
C THR A 124 -5.59 15.94 -20.39
N VAL A 125 -6.63 15.43 -19.73
CA VAL A 125 -7.36 14.23 -20.10
C VAL A 125 -8.83 14.58 -20.28
N ASN A 126 -9.33 14.37 -21.50
CA ASN A 126 -10.75 14.59 -21.84
C ASN A 126 -11.44 13.29 -22.29
N GLN A 127 -10.64 12.23 -22.54
CA GLN A 127 -11.13 10.92 -22.94
C GLN A 127 -10.09 9.84 -22.63
N VAL A 128 -10.55 8.62 -22.37
CA VAL A 128 -9.72 7.43 -22.17
C VAL A 128 -10.27 6.29 -23.03
N GLY A 129 -9.40 5.65 -23.81
CA GLY A 129 -9.82 4.58 -24.72
C GLY A 129 -10.89 4.99 -25.74
N GLY A 130 -10.91 6.28 -26.14
CA GLY A 130 -11.93 6.84 -27.05
C GLY A 130 -13.29 7.13 -26.40
N ARG A 131 -13.41 6.98 -25.07
CA ARG A 131 -14.62 7.31 -24.31
C ARG A 131 -14.40 8.63 -23.57
N ALA A 132 -15.34 9.56 -23.71
CA ALA A 132 -15.31 10.83 -22.98
C ALA A 132 -15.41 10.59 -21.46
N LEU A 133 -14.81 11.49 -20.68
CA LEU A 133 -14.97 11.48 -19.23
C LEU A 133 -16.39 11.87 -18.82
N PRO A 134 -16.86 11.43 -17.64
CA PRO A 134 -18.10 11.96 -17.06
C PRO A 134 -18.01 13.48 -16.87
N VAL A 135 -19.09 14.18 -17.19
CA VAL A 135 -19.15 15.64 -17.03
C VAL A 135 -19.51 16.00 -15.59
N ARG A 136 -18.69 16.82 -14.94
CA ARG A 136 -19.00 17.44 -13.65
C ARG A 136 -20.00 18.58 -13.87
N VAL A 137 -21.27 18.28 -13.60
CA VAL A 137 -22.38 19.25 -13.62
C VAL A 137 -22.85 19.55 -12.19
N ASP A 138 -23.80 20.47 -12.03
CA ASP A 138 -24.43 20.74 -10.75
C ASP A 138 -25.03 19.45 -10.16
N GLY A 139 -24.64 19.14 -8.92
CA GLY A 139 -25.03 17.90 -8.22
C GLY A 139 -24.13 16.70 -8.49
N THR A 140 -23.15 16.80 -9.40
CA THR A 140 -22.08 15.78 -9.50
C THR A 140 -21.09 15.96 -8.36
N THR A 141 -20.84 14.89 -7.62
CA THR A 141 -19.75 14.86 -6.64
C THR A 141 -18.54 14.20 -7.29
N VAL A 142 -17.38 14.84 -7.18
CA VAL A 142 -16.10 14.23 -7.54
C VAL A 142 -15.33 13.97 -6.25
N LEU A 143 -14.92 12.72 -6.06
CA LEU A 143 -14.12 12.24 -4.94
C LEU A 143 -12.89 11.51 -5.47
N PHE A 144 -11.99 11.16 -4.57
CA PHE A 144 -10.80 10.39 -4.86
C PHE A 144 -10.75 9.22 -3.88
N ALA A 145 -10.52 8.03 -4.43
CA ALA A 145 -10.41 6.81 -3.66
C ALA A 145 -9.79 5.72 -4.51
N ASP A 146 -8.93 4.90 -3.92
CA ASP A 146 -8.47 3.63 -4.50
C ASP A 146 -9.63 2.61 -4.64
N MET A 147 -10.32 2.62 -5.78
CA MET A 147 -11.53 1.82 -6.00
C MET A 147 -11.21 0.36 -6.35
N ASN A 148 -9.99 0.09 -6.81
CA ASN A 148 -9.55 -1.23 -7.26
C ASN A 148 -8.50 -1.90 -6.34
N GLY A 149 -8.02 -1.21 -5.30
CA GLY A 149 -7.02 -1.72 -4.37
C GLY A 149 -5.59 -1.66 -4.91
N SER A 150 -5.31 -0.79 -5.87
CA SER A 150 -4.00 -0.55 -6.49
C SER A 150 -3.06 0.28 -5.62
N GLY A 151 -3.58 0.92 -4.57
CA GLY A 151 -2.88 1.83 -3.69
C GLY A 151 -2.52 3.18 -4.30
N SER A 152 -3.18 3.58 -5.38
CA SER A 152 -3.23 4.95 -5.88
C SER A 152 -4.68 5.42 -5.89
N ASP A 153 -4.92 6.71 -5.75
CA ASP A 153 -6.26 7.26 -5.72
C ASP A 153 -6.85 7.41 -7.14
N ASP A 154 -8.00 6.78 -7.35
CA ASP A 154 -8.78 6.91 -8.57
C ASP A 154 -9.68 8.14 -8.50
N VAL A 155 -9.99 8.72 -9.66
CA VAL A 155 -10.99 9.80 -9.74
C VAL A 155 -12.38 9.19 -9.80
N VAL A 156 -13.25 9.54 -8.85
CA VAL A 156 -14.59 8.97 -8.71
C VAL A 156 -15.64 10.04 -8.96
N TRP A 157 -16.56 9.77 -9.89
CA TRP A 157 -17.75 10.59 -10.14
C TRP A 157 -18.97 9.89 -9.55
N ILE A 158 -19.73 10.64 -8.75
CA ILE A 158 -21.07 10.28 -8.29
C ILE A 158 -22.05 11.24 -8.97
N SER A 159 -22.89 10.71 -9.85
CA SER A 159 -23.90 11.51 -10.54
C SER A 159 -24.99 12.00 -9.58
N PRO A 160 -25.78 13.03 -9.94
CA PRO A 160 -26.94 13.45 -9.13
C PRO A 160 -27.97 12.32 -8.89
N GLN A 161 -27.97 11.29 -9.74
CA GLN A 161 -28.82 10.10 -9.62
C GLN A 161 -28.20 9.00 -8.75
N GLY A 162 -26.97 9.19 -8.26
CA GLY A 162 -26.24 8.24 -7.42
C GLY A 162 -25.45 7.19 -8.19
N GLU A 163 -25.27 7.34 -9.51
CA GLU A 163 -24.44 6.44 -10.30
C GLU A 163 -22.96 6.71 -10.02
N VAL A 164 -22.20 5.65 -9.75
CA VAL A 164 -20.77 5.74 -9.45
C VAL A 164 -19.97 5.26 -10.67
N THR A 165 -19.02 6.06 -11.11
CA THR A 165 -18.01 5.71 -12.14
C THR A 165 -16.65 6.18 -11.65
N TYR A 166 -15.59 5.42 -11.92
CA TYR A 166 -14.23 5.84 -11.57
C TYR A 166 -13.26 5.72 -12.74
N LEU A 167 -12.15 6.44 -12.65
CA LEU A 167 -11.03 6.40 -13.57
C LEU A 167 -9.72 6.22 -12.79
N GLU A 168 -9.07 5.10 -13.05
CA GLU A 168 -7.66 4.89 -12.71
C GLU A 168 -6.78 5.50 -13.79
N LEU A 169 -5.89 6.43 -13.40
CA LEU A 169 -4.97 7.11 -14.33
C LEU A 169 -3.68 6.32 -14.55
N PHE A 170 -3.20 5.62 -13.53
CA PHE A 170 -1.89 4.96 -13.51
C PHE A 170 -2.02 3.48 -13.09
N PRO A 171 -2.52 2.62 -14.00
CA PRO A 171 -2.76 1.20 -13.69
C PRO A 171 -1.49 0.36 -13.49
N VAL A 172 -0.31 0.96 -13.66
CA VAL A 172 0.98 0.29 -13.46
C VAL A 172 1.66 0.94 -12.27
N ARG A 173 1.84 0.17 -11.21
CA ARG A 173 2.50 0.65 -9.99
C ARG A 173 3.97 1.04 -10.31
N PRO A 174 4.38 2.29 -10.03
CA PRO A 174 5.74 2.73 -10.26
C PRO A 174 6.68 2.16 -9.19
N ASN A 175 7.98 2.31 -9.43
CA ASN A 175 9.05 2.01 -8.45
C ASN A 175 9.13 0.56 -7.95
N LEU A 176 8.40 -0.38 -8.58
CA LEU A 176 8.57 -1.83 -8.38
C LEU A 176 9.68 -2.37 -9.30
N LEU A 177 10.56 -3.21 -8.76
CA LEU A 177 11.61 -3.88 -9.53
C LEU A 177 11.01 -5.00 -10.38
N THR A 178 10.84 -4.77 -11.68
CA THR A 178 10.23 -5.75 -12.59
C THR A 178 11.23 -6.60 -13.37
N ARG A 179 12.50 -6.18 -13.43
CA ARG A 179 13.53 -6.90 -14.19
C ARG A 179 14.93 -6.70 -13.60
N VAL A 180 15.66 -7.80 -13.48
CA VAL A 180 17.10 -7.84 -13.16
C VAL A 180 17.83 -8.53 -14.30
N THR A 181 18.92 -7.95 -14.79
CA THR A 181 19.82 -8.60 -15.75
C THR A 181 21.24 -8.57 -15.22
N ASN A 182 21.99 -9.66 -15.38
CA ASN A 182 23.40 -9.69 -14.99
C ASN A 182 24.36 -9.25 -16.10
N GLY A 183 23.84 -8.89 -17.29
CA GLY A 183 24.63 -8.53 -18.48
C GLY A 183 25.37 -9.69 -19.15
N LEU A 184 25.29 -10.91 -18.62
CA LEU A 184 25.95 -12.13 -19.13
C LEU A 184 24.96 -13.14 -19.74
N GLY A 185 23.68 -12.80 -19.76
CA GLY A 185 22.62 -13.61 -20.36
C GLY A 185 21.52 -14.03 -19.39
N LEU A 186 21.73 -13.95 -18.07
CA LEU A 186 20.69 -14.26 -17.08
C LEU A 186 19.75 -13.06 -16.90
N VAL A 187 18.45 -13.32 -16.99
CA VAL A 187 17.38 -12.37 -16.76
C VAL A 187 16.44 -12.93 -15.69
N THR A 188 16.01 -12.08 -14.76
CA THR A 188 14.94 -12.39 -13.81
C THR A 188 13.87 -11.32 -13.95
N ASP A 189 12.68 -11.73 -14.37
CA ASP A 189 11.50 -10.89 -14.44
C ASP A 189 10.59 -11.14 -13.23
N VAL A 190 10.00 -10.06 -12.71
CA VAL A 190 9.07 -10.10 -11.59
C VAL A 190 7.76 -9.45 -12.01
N THR A 191 6.68 -10.22 -11.92
CA THR A 191 5.30 -9.74 -12.09
C THR A 191 4.66 -9.57 -10.73
N TYR A 192 3.88 -8.51 -10.57
CA TYR A 192 3.19 -8.19 -9.32
C TYR A 192 1.67 -8.25 -9.47
N THR A 193 0.98 -8.48 -8.36
CA THR A 193 -0.47 -8.39 -8.24
C THR A 193 -0.88 -7.65 -6.98
N ALA A 194 -2.03 -7.00 -7.01
CA ALA A 194 -2.61 -6.34 -5.84
C ALA A 194 -3.28 -7.37 -4.91
N LEU A 195 -3.15 -7.18 -3.60
CA LEU A 195 -3.77 -7.99 -2.55
C LEU A 195 -5.28 -8.17 -2.77
N VAL A 196 -5.96 -7.09 -3.18
CA VAL A 196 -7.42 -7.11 -3.40
C VAL A 196 -7.78 -8.02 -4.56
N ALA A 197 -6.99 -8.03 -5.64
CA ALA A 197 -7.19 -8.92 -6.78
C ALA A 197 -6.94 -10.39 -6.41
N GLU A 198 -5.92 -10.66 -5.60
CA GLU A 198 -5.61 -12.00 -5.09
C GLU A 198 -6.76 -12.52 -4.21
N ARG A 199 -7.20 -11.70 -3.24
CA ARG A 199 -8.32 -12.03 -2.36
C ARG A 199 -9.63 -12.23 -3.12
N ALA A 200 -9.89 -11.45 -4.17
CA ALA A 200 -11.10 -11.58 -4.98
C ALA A 200 -11.15 -12.90 -5.77
N ARG A 201 -10.01 -13.54 -6.04
CA ARG A 201 -9.90 -14.83 -6.72
C ARG A 201 -9.87 -16.02 -5.76
N ALA A 202 -9.75 -15.78 -4.46
CA ALA A 202 -9.61 -16.84 -3.47
C ALA A 202 -10.81 -17.79 -3.47
N ALA A 203 -10.54 -19.10 -3.49
CA ALA A 203 -11.57 -20.14 -3.47
C ALA A 203 -12.35 -20.17 -2.13
N ARG A 204 -11.74 -19.66 -1.05
CA ARG A 204 -12.33 -19.53 0.27
C ARG A 204 -12.19 -18.09 0.78
N PRO A 205 -13.14 -17.61 1.61
CA PRO A 205 -12.95 -16.36 2.34
C PRO A 205 -11.69 -16.43 3.20
N TRP A 206 -10.97 -15.31 3.26
CA TRP A 206 -9.80 -15.20 4.13
C TRP A 206 -10.23 -14.97 5.58
N ALA A 207 -9.54 -15.62 6.51
CA ALA A 207 -9.67 -15.43 7.95
C ALA A 207 -9.17 -14.06 8.39
N TYR A 208 -8.10 -13.57 7.77
CA TYR A 208 -7.48 -12.28 8.05
C TYR A 208 -7.38 -11.43 6.78
N THR A 209 -7.37 -10.11 6.95
CA THR A 209 -7.28 -9.14 5.85
C THR A 209 -6.44 -7.94 6.25
N LEU A 210 -5.86 -7.24 5.29
CA LEU A 210 -5.17 -5.98 5.54
C LEU A 210 -6.14 -4.78 5.43
N PRO A 211 -5.94 -3.74 6.26
CA PRO A 211 -6.72 -2.50 6.17
C PRO A 211 -6.18 -1.51 5.11
N PHE A 212 -5.19 -1.91 4.33
CA PHE A 212 -4.56 -1.09 3.28
C PHE A 212 -4.22 -1.95 2.05
N PRO A 213 -4.11 -1.34 0.86
CA PRO A 213 -3.67 -2.02 -0.35
C PRO A 213 -2.19 -2.40 -0.26
N MET A 214 -1.84 -3.52 -0.90
CA MET A 214 -0.47 -4.03 -0.95
C MET A 214 -0.23 -4.72 -2.29
N TRP A 215 0.95 -4.53 -2.88
CA TRP A 215 1.40 -5.29 -4.05
C TRP A 215 2.32 -6.43 -3.62
N MET A 216 2.16 -7.58 -4.26
CA MET A 216 2.91 -8.80 -3.97
C MET A 216 3.47 -9.34 -5.28
N ALA A 217 4.64 -9.97 -5.23
CA ALA A 217 5.15 -10.70 -6.39
C ALA A 217 4.22 -11.89 -6.68
N SER A 218 3.62 -11.95 -7.86
CA SER A 218 2.78 -13.06 -8.31
C SER A 218 3.58 -14.05 -9.15
N THR A 219 4.62 -13.59 -9.83
CA THR A 219 5.46 -14.45 -10.67
C THR A 219 6.89 -13.98 -10.65
N VAL A 220 7.83 -14.92 -10.53
CA VAL A 220 9.25 -14.69 -10.75
C VAL A 220 9.69 -15.66 -11.85
N ASP A 221 10.14 -15.12 -12.98
CA ASP A 221 10.59 -15.90 -14.13
C ASP A 221 12.09 -15.64 -14.35
N THR A 222 12.91 -16.64 -14.09
CA THR A 222 14.36 -16.57 -14.27
C THR A 222 14.78 -17.41 -15.46
N TYR A 223 15.44 -16.80 -16.44
CA TYR A 223 15.77 -17.47 -17.69
C TYR A 223 17.11 -17.01 -18.27
N ASP A 224 17.68 -17.87 -19.11
CA ASP A 224 18.85 -17.53 -19.91
C ASP A 224 18.39 -16.99 -21.26
N SER A 225 18.68 -15.71 -21.52
CA SER A 225 18.36 -15.01 -22.78
C SER A 225 19.00 -15.59 -24.04
N LEU A 226 19.98 -16.49 -23.90
CA LEU A 226 20.61 -17.21 -25.01
C LEU A 226 19.96 -18.57 -25.27
N SER A 227 19.08 -19.04 -24.38
CA SER A 227 18.37 -20.31 -24.50
C SER A 227 16.86 -20.10 -24.36
N ALA A 228 16.08 -21.19 -24.51
CA ALA A 228 14.65 -21.18 -24.23
C ALA A 228 14.32 -21.67 -22.82
N GLN A 229 15.32 -21.77 -21.93
CA GLN A 229 15.17 -22.35 -20.60
C GLN A 229 14.67 -21.30 -19.61
N HIS A 230 13.52 -21.57 -19.01
CA HIS A 230 12.86 -20.72 -18.02
C HIS A 230 12.64 -21.49 -16.74
N ARG A 231 12.89 -20.83 -15.61
CA ARG A 231 12.44 -21.27 -14.30
C ARG A 231 11.44 -20.26 -13.78
N ARG A 232 10.16 -20.60 -13.90
CA ARG A 232 9.04 -19.79 -13.43
C ARG A 232 8.57 -20.27 -12.06
N MET A 233 8.35 -19.32 -11.15
CA MET A 233 7.69 -19.52 -9.87
C MET A 233 6.46 -18.64 -9.83
N GLU A 234 5.30 -19.23 -9.56
CA GLU A 234 4.02 -18.54 -9.44
C GLU A 234 3.56 -18.60 -7.99
N TYR A 235 3.23 -17.45 -7.42
CA TYR A 235 2.88 -17.31 -6.01
C TYR A 235 1.39 -17.04 -5.86
N THR A 236 0.77 -17.77 -4.94
CA THR A 236 -0.59 -17.50 -4.44
C THR A 236 -0.52 -17.31 -2.94
N TYR A 237 -1.29 -16.35 -2.43
CA TYR A 237 -1.25 -15.95 -1.03
C TYR A 237 -2.63 -16.06 -0.40
N ALA A 238 -2.70 -16.37 0.90
CA ALA A 238 -3.94 -16.26 1.66
C ALA A 238 -3.72 -15.80 3.11
N ASP A 239 -4.79 -15.26 3.70
CA ASP A 239 -4.87 -14.91 5.11
C ASP A 239 -3.79 -13.91 5.58
N ALA A 240 -3.72 -12.76 4.92
CA ALA A 240 -2.84 -11.65 5.31
C ALA A 240 -3.25 -11.04 6.65
N TYR A 241 -2.31 -10.87 7.58
CA TYR A 241 -2.60 -10.36 8.90
C TYR A 241 -1.91 -9.02 9.19
N TYR A 242 -2.65 -8.12 9.82
CA TYR A 242 -2.17 -6.86 10.37
C TYR A 242 -2.52 -6.79 11.85
N ASP A 243 -1.49 -6.65 12.68
CA ASP A 243 -1.65 -6.45 14.11
C ASP A 243 -1.98 -4.97 14.37
N THR A 244 -3.22 -4.71 14.78
CA THR A 244 -3.71 -3.35 15.02
C THR A 244 -3.18 -2.73 16.31
N GLN A 245 -2.71 -3.55 17.28
CA GLN A 245 -2.13 -3.05 18.52
C GLN A 245 -0.71 -2.54 18.29
N GLU A 246 0.12 -3.35 17.63
CA GLU A 246 1.52 -3.00 17.30
C GLU A 246 1.64 -2.18 16.00
N LYS A 247 0.52 -2.02 15.27
CA LYS A 247 0.48 -1.38 13.95
C LYS A 247 1.50 -1.98 12.97
N ALA A 248 1.51 -3.31 12.91
CA ALA A 248 2.52 -4.06 12.17
C ALA A 248 1.87 -5.04 11.18
N TYR A 249 2.37 -5.03 9.93
CA TYR A 249 2.10 -6.11 9.00
C TYR A 249 2.84 -7.38 9.45
N ARG A 250 2.13 -8.52 9.42
CA ARG A 250 2.57 -9.77 10.04
C ARG A 250 2.79 -10.92 9.04
N GLY A 251 2.58 -10.69 7.75
CA GLY A 251 2.73 -11.71 6.72
C GLY A 251 1.40 -12.33 6.28
N PHE A 252 1.53 -13.42 5.51
CA PHE A 252 0.43 -14.29 5.07
C PHE A 252 0.47 -15.58 5.87
N ALA A 253 -0.68 -16.10 6.30
CA ALA A 253 -0.73 -17.39 6.98
C ALA A 253 -0.56 -18.57 6.01
N GLU A 254 -0.73 -18.34 4.71
CA GLU A 254 -0.53 -19.37 3.68
C GLU A 254 0.16 -18.76 2.45
N VAL A 255 1.20 -19.43 1.97
CA VAL A 255 1.90 -19.11 0.73
C VAL A 255 2.03 -20.39 -0.08
N MET A 256 1.50 -20.38 -1.29
CA MET A 256 1.64 -21.46 -2.25
C MET A 256 2.54 -21.01 -3.39
N VAL A 257 3.54 -21.84 -3.72
CA VAL A 257 4.45 -21.62 -4.83
C VAL A 257 4.29 -22.75 -5.83
N THR A 258 3.78 -22.43 -7.01
CA THR A 258 3.71 -23.36 -8.14
C THR A 258 4.95 -23.16 -9.01
N THR A 259 5.63 -24.24 -9.33
CA THR A 259 6.71 -24.27 -10.33
C THR A 259 6.18 -25.04 -11.53
N PRO A 260 5.76 -24.36 -12.60
CA PRO A 260 5.33 -25.02 -13.83
C PRO A 260 6.46 -25.89 -14.39
N GLY A 261 6.11 -27.12 -14.77
CA GLY A 261 6.98 -28.06 -15.45
C GLY A 261 7.13 -27.74 -16.92
N ASP A 262 7.99 -28.52 -17.58
CA ASP A 262 8.27 -28.46 -19.01
C ASP A 262 8.37 -29.87 -19.61
N GLU A 263 8.94 -30.00 -20.81
CA GLU A 263 9.12 -31.30 -21.49
C GLU A 263 10.04 -32.27 -20.72
N THR A 264 10.79 -31.78 -19.74
CA THR A 264 11.83 -32.52 -19.01
C THR A 264 11.56 -32.67 -17.53
N GLN A 265 10.70 -31.83 -16.95
CA GLN A 265 10.37 -31.81 -15.53
C GLN A 265 8.87 -31.64 -15.31
N GLU A 266 8.30 -32.39 -14.38
CA GLU A 266 6.90 -32.22 -13.97
C GLU A 266 6.69 -30.93 -13.17
N SER A 267 5.47 -30.39 -13.24
CA SER A 267 5.06 -29.27 -12.40
C SER A 267 5.07 -29.68 -10.93
N GLY A 268 5.41 -28.74 -10.05
CA GLY A 268 5.42 -28.96 -8.61
C GLY A 268 4.76 -27.82 -7.85
N VAL A 269 4.27 -28.12 -6.65
CA VAL A 269 3.72 -27.15 -5.72
C VAL A 269 4.42 -27.26 -4.38
N SER A 270 4.74 -26.12 -3.77
CA SER A 270 5.07 -26.02 -2.36
C SER A 270 4.00 -25.20 -1.66
N LEU A 271 3.35 -25.78 -0.66
CA LEU A 271 2.39 -25.11 0.21
C LEU A 271 3.03 -24.90 1.58
N GLN A 272 3.05 -23.66 2.06
CA GLN A 272 3.61 -23.30 3.34
C GLN A 272 2.56 -22.58 4.18
N THR A 273 2.42 -22.99 5.43
CA THR A 273 1.54 -22.33 6.39
C THR A 273 2.36 -21.70 7.51
N TYR A 274 1.97 -20.51 7.94
CA TYR A 274 2.69 -19.70 8.92
C TYR A 274 1.78 -19.28 10.06
N ASP A 275 2.34 -19.24 11.26
CA ASP A 275 1.73 -18.54 12.38
C ASP A 275 1.97 -17.04 12.19
N VAL A 276 0.91 -16.31 11.90
CA VAL A 276 0.97 -14.84 11.74
C VAL A 276 0.99 -14.10 13.08
N GLY A 277 0.88 -14.82 14.20
CA GLY A 277 0.85 -14.25 15.54
C GLY A 277 -0.48 -13.59 15.90
N ALA A 278 -1.58 -14.04 15.30
CA ALA A 278 -2.91 -13.48 15.55
C ALA A 278 -3.42 -13.77 16.98
N ASP A 279 -3.18 -14.99 17.46
CA ASP A 279 -3.51 -15.38 18.84
C ASP A 279 -2.36 -15.03 19.81
N ASP A 280 -1.11 -15.16 19.34
CA ASP A 280 0.09 -14.86 20.12
C ASP A 280 1.15 -14.14 19.27
N ARG A 281 1.32 -12.84 19.53
CA ARG A 281 2.21 -11.95 18.76
C ARG A 281 3.67 -12.43 18.70
N TYR A 282 4.13 -13.23 19.67
CA TYR A 282 5.50 -13.74 19.72
C TYR A 282 5.73 -14.90 18.74
N ARG A 283 4.67 -15.47 18.17
CA ARG A 283 4.73 -16.57 17.23
C ARG A 283 4.72 -16.13 15.77
N ASN A 284 4.75 -14.82 15.52
CA ASN A 284 4.77 -14.27 14.17
C ASN A 284 5.91 -14.84 13.31
N GLY A 285 5.56 -15.29 12.10
CA GLY A 285 6.50 -15.73 11.07
C GLY A 285 6.99 -17.16 11.25
N LEU A 286 6.47 -17.92 12.22
CA LEU A 286 6.86 -19.31 12.42
C LEU A 286 6.22 -20.21 11.35
N LEU A 287 7.05 -20.92 10.60
CA LEU A 287 6.61 -21.90 9.60
C LEU A 287 6.00 -23.12 10.31
N LEU A 288 4.69 -23.29 10.21
CA LEU A 288 3.93 -24.37 10.84
C LEU A 288 4.00 -25.65 10.00
N THR A 289 3.63 -25.57 8.72
CA THR A 289 3.75 -26.69 7.78
C THR A 289 4.43 -26.28 6.50
N SER A 290 5.15 -27.22 5.89
CA SER A 290 5.69 -27.13 4.55
C SER A 290 5.41 -28.44 3.83
N GLU A 291 4.60 -28.38 2.78
CA GLU A 291 4.14 -29.51 2.01
C GLU A 291 4.60 -29.34 0.56
N MET A 292 5.05 -30.43 -0.06
CA MET A 292 5.53 -30.47 -1.44
C MET A 292 4.76 -31.52 -2.22
N TYR A 293 4.34 -31.16 -3.42
CA TYR A 293 3.54 -32.00 -4.31
C TYR A 293 4.13 -31.99 -5.72
N ALA A 294 4.04 -33.13 -6.40
CA ALA A 294 4.07 -33.18 -7.86
C ALA A 294 2.65 -32.97 -8.38
N LEU A 295 2.51 -32.26 -9.50
CA LEU A 295 1.23 -32.08 -10.18
C LEU A 295 1.13 -33.04 -11.36
N GLU A 296 0.19 -33.98 -11.27
CA GLU A 296 -0.18 -34.91 -12.34
C GLU A 296 -1.53 -34.48 -12.92
N GLY A 297 -1.52 -33.51 -13.85
CA GLY A 297 -2.76 -32.88 -14.31
C GLY A 297 -3.34 -31.96 -13.22
N ASP A 298 -4.59 -32.24 -12.80
CA ASP A 298 -5.26 -31.51 -11.71
C ASP A 298 -5.04 -32.16 -10.32
N ASP A 299 -4.40 -33.33 -10.27
CA ASP A 299 -4.16 -34.08 -9.03
C ASP A 299 -2.84 -33.69 -8.38
N TRP A 300 -2.84 -33.65 -7.04
CA TRP A 300 -1.68 -33.29 -6.23
C TRP A 300 -1.11 -34.54 -5.56
N ALA A 301 0.00 -35.05 -6.08
CA ALA A 301 0.68 -36.20 -5.53
C ALA A 301 1.69 -35.77 -4.44
N PRO A 302 1.49 -36.14 -3.16
CA PRO A 302 2.37 -35.70 -2.08
C PRO A 302 3.77 -36.30 -2.23
N LEU A 303 4.80 -35.45 -2.11
CA LEU A 303 6.20 -35.85 -2.15
C LEU A 303 6.85 -35.81 -0.77
N ARG A 304 6.53 -34.77 0.01
CA ARG A 304 7.05 -34.55 1.35
C ARG A 304 6.16 -33.59 2.10
N ALA A 305 5.87 -33.89 3.36
CA ALA A 305 5.31 -32.92 4.28
C ALA A 305 6.21 -32.77 5.50
N THR A 306 6.22 -31.58 6.07
CA THR A 306 6.94 -31.27 7.30
C THR A 306 6.06 -30.42 8.18
N ALA A 307 5.85 -30.86 9.42
CA ALA A 307 5.11 -30.13 10.44
C ALA A 307 6.04 -29.75 11.59
N SER A 308 5.94 -28.50 12.04
CA SER A 308 6.82 -27.93 13.07
C SER A 308 6.01 -27.61 14.32
N THR A 309 6.54 -27.99 15.48
CA THR A 309 5.99 -27.58 16.78
C THR A 309 6.92 -26.56 17.43
N TYR A 310 6.33 -25.55 18.04
CA TYR A 310 7.06 -24.47 18.70
C TYR A 310 6.51 -24.22 20.10
N GLU A 311 7.41 -23.99 21.06
CA GLU A 311 7.10 -23.73 22.46
C GLU A 311 7.89 -22.50 22.95
N ASP A 312 7.49 -21.98 24.11
CA ASP A 312 8.28 -20.96 24.82
C ASP A 312 9.52 -21.62 25.41
N CYS A 313 10.69 -21.10 25.03
CA CYS A 313 11.98 -21.61 25.43
C CYS A 313 12.69 -20.57 26.30
N ASP A 314 13.42 -21.05 27.31
CA ASP A 314 14.25 -20.19 28.14
C ASP A 314 15.41 -19.61 27.33
N VAL A 315 15.82 -18.39 27.70
CA VAL A 315 17.02 -17.73 27.16
C VAL A 315 18.01 -17.60 28.32
N ASP A 316 19.13 -18.31 28.26
CA ASP A 316 20.09 -18.45 29.37
C ASP A 316 20.55 -17.11 29.98
N GLU A 317 20.63 -16.07 29.17
CA GLU A 317 21.12 -14.73 29.56
C GLU A 317 20.02 -13.80 30.10
N VAL A 318 18.76 -14.23 30.04
CA VAL A 318 17.60 -13.42 30.43
C VAL A 318 17.02 -13.97 31.73
N PRO A 319 16.94 -13.16 32.81
CA PRO A 319 16.33 -13.60 34.04
C PRO A 319 14.87 -13.99 33.82
N ALA A 320 14.48 -15.19 34.24
CA ALA A 320 13.11 -15.68 34.13
C ALA A 320 12.07 -14.85 34.92
N ASN A 321 12.52 -14.01 35.88
CA ASN A 321 11.67 -13.23 36.76
C ASN A 321 12.24 -11.81 36.98
N GLY A 322 11.37 -10.87 37.35
CA GLY A 322 11.76 -9.51 37.76
C GLY A 322 11.97 -8.50 36.63
N LEU A 323 11.64 -8.89 35.39
CA LEU A 323 11.59 -7.95 34.27
C LEU A 323 10.28 -7.16 34.30
N ALA A 324 10.35 -5.88 33.95
CA ALA A 324 9.16 -5.03 33.79
C ALA A 324 8.27 -5.50 32.62
N TRP A 325 8.86 -6.17 31.63
CA TRP A 325 8.17 -6.75 30.49
C TRP A 325 8.68 -8.18 30.29
N PRO A 326 7.78 -9.18 30.14
CA PRO A 326 8.19 -10.55 29.89
C PRO A 326 8.90 -10.64 28.54
N ILE A 327 10.09 -11.25 28.53
CA ILE A 327 10.79 -11.63 27.30
C ILE A 327 10.39 -13.07 27.01
N ARG A 328 9.80 -13.31 25.85
CA ARG A 328 9.43 -14.64 25.36
C ARG A 328 10.24 -14.94 24.12
N TYR A 329 10.86 -16.12 24.10
CA TYR A 329 11.55 -16.65 22.94
C TYR A 329 10.84 -17.93 22.52
N VAL A 330 10.25 -17.92 21.33
CA VAL A 330 9.56 -19.09 20.79
C VAL A 330 10.56 -19.86 19.94
N CYS A 331 10.82 -21.12 20.28
CA CYS A 331 11.77 -21.96 19.57
C CYS A 331 11.11 -23.24 19.05
N LYS A 332 11.66 -23.79 17.96
CA LYS A 332 11.18 -25.04 17.38
C LYS A 332 11.62 -26.21 18.25
N THR A 333 10.67 -26.95 18.78
CA THR A 333 10.92 -28.08 19.70
C THR A 333 10.77 -29.44 19.04
N ALA A 334 9.96 -29.53 17.97
CA ALA A 334 9.79 -30.74 17.19
C ALA A 334 9.61 -30.47 15.70
N GLU A 335 9.97 -31.46 14.89
CA GLU A 335 9.70 -31.53 13.46
C GLU A 335 9.27 -32.96 13.12
N GLU A 336 8.09 -33.10 12.52
CA GLU A 336 7.63 -34.37 11.94
C GLU A 336 7.75 -34.28 10.42
N VAL A 337 8.32 -35.31 9.79
CA VAL A 337 8.49 -35.40 8.34
C VAL A 337 7.80 -36.67 7.86
N THR A 338 6.93 -36.54 6.86
CA THR A 338 6.20 -37.66 6.25
C THR A 338 6.32 -37.68 4.74
#